data_AF-A0A8H5ZA35-F1
#
_entry.id   AF-A0A8H5ZA35-F1
#
_cell.length_a   1.000
_cell.length_b   1.000
_cell.length_c   1.000
_cell.angle_alpha   90.00
_cell.angle_beta   90.00
_cell.angle_gamma   90.00
#
_symmetry.space_group_name_H-M   'P 1'
#
loop_
_entity.id
_entity.type
_entity.pdbx_description
1 polymer ?
#
loop_
_entity_poly.entity_id
_entity_poly.type
_entity_poly.pdbx_seq_one_letter_code
_entity_poly.pdbx_strand_id
1 'polypeptide(L)'
;MHQYIEAVEDLSRRTIGKSCDILSAFEGLANILSGPGFLNSPFRNGLPCHFLDVALLWQSDEPVRRRQGDSNRKCPSSWTWAGWEAAQNPLGSGSKGARVRYDQPFDVLVLNSGIVQRYRRCGEERIRPRKGTLYGVQERPNSFSLQELGLFGMFNMSARGFRDWDSADARPAPKPRLDIPLHELEEQHLVVHTELVNLELGSDCWKVRTSTKRAGDEHCMINFHDTEPTETASEAEVDQPNLQIKTVMSRERWINTATHLRAGTVKFDTGYNAKGANSVTAVLLSEAQYLGNETRPDILGYPLYNIILVKKLRSEGNVKFMERIGLGMIYKYAWREAGARKEVVVLE
;
A
#
# COMPACT_ATOMS: atom_id res chain seq x y z
N MET A 1 -2.93 11.77 8.54
CA MET A 1 -3.09 10.68 7.54
C MET A 1 -4.52 10.55 7.04
N HIS A 2 -5.52 10.53 7.92
CA HIS A 2 -6.93 10.40 7.52
C HIS A 2 -7.39 11.40 6.42
N GLN A 3 -7.12 12.70 6.61
CA GLN A 3 -7.47 13.73 5.62
C GLN A 3 -6.75 13.56 4.26
N TYR A 4 -5.53 13.01 4.27
CA TYR A 4 -4.83 12.68 3.02
C TYR A 4 -5.49 11.50 2.30
N ILE A 5 -5.87 10.46 3.05
CA ILE A 5 -6.61 9.32 2.52
C ILE A 5 -7.90 9.81 1.89
N GLU A 6 -8.73 10.56 2.62
CA GLU A 6 -9.98 11.13 2.10
C GLU A 6 -9.77 11.98 0.83
N ALA A 7 -8.75 12.84 0.82
CA ALA A 7 -8.43 13.68 -0.34
C ALA A 7 -8.02 12.84 -1.56
N VAL A 8 -7.20 11.81 -1.36
CA VAL A 8 -6.76 10.91 -2.45
C VAL A 8 -7.91 10.03 -2.93
N GLU A 9 -8.70 9.45 -2.03
CA GLU A 9 -9.88 8.66 -2.40
C GLU A 9 -10.88 9.52 -3.18
N ASP A 10 -11.12 10.76 -2.76
CA ASP A 10 -12.02 11.66 -3.48
C ASP A 10 -11.47 12.08 -4.85
N LEU A 11 -10.20 12.50 -4.92
CA LEU A 11 -9.57 12.90 -6.17
C LEU A 11 -9.48 11.73 -7.17
N SER A 12 -9.18 10.52 -6.67
CA SER A 12 -9.05 9.31 -7.48
C SER A 12 -10.34 8.92 -8.18
N ARG A 13 -11.51 9.30 -7.66
CA ARG A 13 -12.82 9.07 -8.30
C ARG A 13 -13.14 10.06 -9.41
N ARG A 14 -12.47 11.21 -9.46
CA ARG A 14 -12.81 12.28 -10.39
C ARG A 14 -12.29 11.96 -11.79
N THR A 15 -13.06 12.37 -12.80
CA THR A 15 -12.60 12.37 -14.20
C THR A 15 -11.65 13.54 -14.38
N ILE A 16 -10.41 13.26 -14.80
CA ILE A 16 -9.40 14.28 -15.07
C ILE A 16 -9.21 14.37 -16.57
N GLY A 17 -9.25 15.59 -17.10
CA GLY A 17 -9.25 15.82 -18.55
C GLY A 17 -8.03 15.25 -19.28
N LYS A 18 -6.84 15.31 -18.67
CA LYS A 18 -5.62 14.65 -19.15
C LYS A 18 -5.12 13.67 -18.09
N SER A 19 -4.86 12.43 -18.49
CA SER A 19 -4.46 11.34 -17.59
C SER A 19 -3.20 11.66 -16.77
N CYS A 20 -2.23 12.38 -17.37
CA CYS A 20 -0.96 12.73 -16.72
C CYS A 20 -1.05 13.93 -15.76
N ASP A 21 -2.16 14.68 -15.77
CA ASP A 21 -2.28 15.94 -15.00
C ASP A 21 -2.75 15.71 -13.56
N ILE A 22 -2.98 14.45 -13.18
CA ILE A 22 -3.48 14.09 -11.85
C ILE A 22 -2.55 14.54 -10.71
N LEU A 23 -1.23 14.48 -10.91
CA LEU A 23 -0.27 14.94 -9.91
C LEU A 23 -0.26 16.47 -9.81
N SER A 24 -0.37 17.18 -10.94
CA SER A 24 -0.52 18.63 -10.96
C SER A 24 -1.83 19.08 -10.29
N ALA A 25 -2.92 18.35 -10.52
CA ALA A 25 -4.20 18.59 -9.86
C ALA A 25 -4.13 18.37 -8.34
N PHE A 26 -3.30 17.41 -7.89
CA PHE A 26 -3.10 17.13 -6.48
C PHE A 26 -2.13 18.11 -5.79
N GLU A 27 -1.28 18.81 -6.54
CA GLU A 27 -0.22 19.68 -5.99
C GLU A 27 -0.75 20.75 -5.02
N GLY A 28 -1.91 21.35 -5.33
CA GLY A 28 -2.55 22.31 -4.42
C GLY A 28 -2.95 21.70 -3.07
N LEU A 29 -3.46 20.47 -3.08
CA LEU A 29 -3.79 19.72 -1.86
C LEU A 29 -2.52 19.27 -1.13
N ALA A 30 -1.51 18.81 -1.86
CA ALA A 30 -0.22 18.41 -1.30
C ALA A 30 0.43 19.54 -0.52
N ASN A 31 0.41 20.78 -1.05
CA ASN A 31 0.97 21.95 -0.38
C ASN A 31 0.28 22.22 0.97
N ILE A 32 -1.05 22.12 1.04
CA ILE A 32 -1.80 22.28 2.29
C ILE A 32 -1.47 21.15 3.26
N LEU A 33 -1.53 19.90 2.79
CA LEU A 33 -1.30 18.70 3.62
C LEU A 33 0.14 18.57 4.10
N SER A 34 1.11 19.18 3.40
CA SER A 34 2.53 19.15 3.77
C SER A 34 2.84 19.96 5.03
N GLY A 35 1.95 20.89 5.40
CA GLY A 35 2.17 21.81 6.52
C GLY A 35 2.20 21.14 7.90
N PRO A 36 2.74 21.85 8.91
CA PRO A 36 2.92 21.32 10.27
C PRO A 36 1.61 21.01 11.02
N GLY A 37 0.47 21.56 10.57
CA GLY A 37 -0.86 21.25 11.12
C GLY A 37 -1.52 19.99 10.56
N PHE A 38 -0.88 19.31 9.61
CA PHE A 38 -1.44 18.18 8.87
C PHE A 38 -0.51 16.96 8.93
N LEU A 39 0.21 16.66 7.84
CA LEU A 39 1.14 15.53 7.81
C LEU A 39 2.57 15.93 8.20
N ASN A 40 2.93 17.22 8.10
CA ASN A 40 4.30 17.67 8.27
C ASN A 40 5.29 16.78 7.47
N SER A 41 4.95 16.51 6.21
CA SER A 41 5.67 15.58 5.34
C SER A 41 5.76 16.16 3.94
N PRO A 42 6.96 16.15 3.31
CA PRO A 42 7.05 16.41 1.88
C PRO A 42 6.30 15.32 1.12
N PHE A 43 5.87 15.65 -0.10
CA PHE A 43 5.22 14.72 -1.01
C PHE A 43 6.16 14.36 -2.16
N ARG A 44 6.07 13.11 -2.59
CA ARG A 44 6.76 12.60 -3.78
C ARG A 44 5.78 11.77 -4.59
N ASN A 45 5.57 12.15 -5.84
CA ASN A 45 4.59 11.51 -6.75
C ASN A 45 3.21 11.28 -6.10
N GLY A 46 2.74 12.27 -5.33
CA GLY A 46 1.44 12.23 -4.66
C GLY A 46 1.38 11.40 -3.37
N LEU A 47 2.48 10.79 -2.91
CA LEU A 47 2.56 10.09 -1.61
C LEU A 47 3.35 10.90 -0.58
N PRO A 48 2.95 10.92 0.71
CA PRO A 48 3.69 11.57 1.78
C PRO A 48 4.97 10.78 2.12
N CYS A 49 6.13 11.39 1.94
CA CYS A 49 7.44 10.75 2.16
C CYS A 49 7.62 10.18 3.57
N HIS A 50 7.19 10.88 4.63
CA HIS A 50 7.37 10.42 6.02
C HIS A 50 6.44 9.25 6.38
N PHE A 51 5.36 9.05 5.64
CA PHE A 51 4.39 7.98 5.88
C PHE A 51 4.36 6.98 4.73
N LEU A 52 5.45 6.89 3.96
CA LEU A 52 5.50 6.12 2.73
C LEU A 52 5.19 4.63 2.96
N ASP A 53 5.61 4.07 4.10
CA ASP A 53 5.32 2.68 4.50
C ASP A 53 3.82 2.34 4.53
N VAL A 54 2.99 3.32 4.91
CA VAL A 54 1.54 3.21 4.94
C VAL A 54 0.95 3.69 3.61
N ALA A 55 1.50 4.76 3.04
CA ALA A 55 1.03 5.34 1.80
C ALA A 55 1.18 4.39 0.60
N LEU A 56 2.10 3.41 0.65
CA LEU A 56 2.24 2.38 -0.37
C LEU A 56 1.15 1.30 -0.31
N LEU A 57 0.36 1.22 0.77
CA LEU A 57 -0.67 0.19 0.97
C LEU A 57 -2.03 0.54 0.33
N TRP A 58 -2.07 1.59 -0.50
CA TRP A 58 -3.25 1.91 -1.29
C TRP A 58 -3.63 0.73 -2.20
N GLN A 59 -4.90 0.43 -2.37
CA GLN A 59 -5.43 -0.61 -3.28
C GLN A 59 -6.54 -0.01 -4.13
N SER A 60 -6.69 -0.45 -5.38
CA SER A 60 -7.87 -0.07 -6.17
C SER A 60 -9.11 -0.87 -5.74
N ASP A 61 -10.29 -0.26 -5.75
CA ASP A 61 -11.57 -0.96 -5.60
C ASP A 61 -12.03 -1.59 -6.92
N GLU A 62 -11.66 -1.00 -8.05
CA GLU A 62 -12.04 -1.42 -9.39
C GLU A 62 -10.82 -1.94 -10.17
N PRO A 63 -11.01 -2.75 -11.23
CA PRO A 63 -9.90 -3.11 -12.12
C PRO A 63 -9.24 -1.85 -12.71
N VAL A 64 -7.93 -1.72 -12.56
CA VAL A 64 -7.17 -0.58 -13.12
C VAL A 64 -6.25 -0.99 -14.25
N ARG A 65 -5.85 -0.01 -15.03
CA ARG A 65 -4.78 -0.11 -16.01
C ARG A 65 -3.74 0.97 -15.78
N ARG A 66 -2.52 0.72 -16.24
CA ARG A 66 -1.44 1.69 -16.21
C ARG A 66 -1.83 2.91 -17.05
N ARG A 67 -1.70 4.12 -16.49
CA ARG A 67 -1.85 5.34 -17.29
C ARG A 67 -0.79 5.37 -18.37
N GLN A 68 -1.19 5.71 -19.59
CA GLN A 68 -0.27 5.91 -20.70
C GLN A 68 0.13 7.39 -20.76
N GLY A 69 1.39 7.62 -21.09
CA GLY A 69 1.99 8.94 -21.18
C GLY A 69 1.77 9.50 -22.58
N ASP A 70 1.64 10.81 -22.67
CA ASP A 70 1.72 11.50 -23.95
C ASP A 70 3.19 11.69 -24.33
N SER A 71 3.47 11.89 -25.62
CA SER A 71 4.82 12.03 -26.20
C SER A 71 5.76 13.01 -25.49
N ASN A 72 5.21 13.95 -24.71
CA ASN A 72 5.94 14.99 -23.98
C ASN A 72 5.90 14.87 -22.44
N ARG A 73 5.15 13.91 -21.85
CA ARG A 73 5.00 13.81 -20.38
C ARG A 73 5.18 12.37 -19.91
N LYS A 74 6.07 12.18 -18.94
CA LYS A 74 6.26 10.89 -18.27
C LYS A 74 5.03 10.55 -17.43
N CYS A 75 4.64 9.28 -17.45
CA CYS A 75 3.56 8.78 -16.60
C CYS A 75 3.97 8.87 -15.13
N PRO A 76 3.03 9.17 -14.20
CA PRO A 76 3.27 8.97 -12.77
C PRO A 76 3.71 7.53 -12.49
N SER A 77 4.53 7.28 -11.48
CA SER A 77 5.09 5.94 -11.24
C SER A 77 4.09 4.86 -10.81
N SER A 78 4.36 3.58 -11.12
CA SER A 78 3.43 2.47 -10.84
C SER A 78 3.23 2.19 -9.35
N TRP A 79 4.20 2.56 -8.50
CA TRP A 79 4.09 2.43 -7.05
C TRP A 79 3.13 3.46 -6.42
N THR A 80 2.63 4.41 -7.21
CA THR A 80 1.76 5.51 -6.77
C THR A 80 0.33 5.28 -7.25
N TRP A 81 -0.67 5.72 -6.49
CA TRP A 81 -2.08 5.65 -6.91
C TRP A 81 -2.32 6.44 -8.21
N ALA A 82 -1.56 7.52 -8.42
CA ALA A 82 -1.64 8.37 -9.60
C ALA A 82 -1.23 7.65 -10.89
N GLY A 83 -0.43 6.59 -10.80
CA GLY A 83 0.01 5.79 -11.94
C GLY A 83 -1.09 4.97 -12.61
N TRP A 84 -2.28 4.93 -12.03
CA TRP A 84 -3.36 4.03 -12.43
C TRP A 84 -4.65 4.77 -12.75
N GLU A 85 -5.44 4.20 -13.65
CA GLU A 85 -6.78 4.67 -14.00
C GLU A 85 -7.76 3.52 -14.20
N ALA A 86 -9.05 3.81 -14.12
CA ALA A 86 -10.08 2.78 -14.25
C ALA A 86 -9.99 2.13 -15.63
N ALA A 87 -10.05 0.79 -15.68
CA ALA A 87 -10.08 0.04 -16.92
C ALA A 87 -11.50 0.11 -17.54
N GLN A 88 -11.93 1.27 -18.05
CA GLN A 88 -13.24 1.41 -18.70
C GLN A 88 -13.23 1.00 -20.18
N ASN A 89 -14.41 0.54 -20.66
CA ASN A 89 -14.67 0.11 -22.03
C ASN A 89 -14.37 1.22 -23.07
N PRO A 90 -13.85 0.87 -24.26
CA PRO A 90 -13.33 1.80 -25.28
C PRO A 90 -14.36 2.73 -25.95
N LEU A 91 -15.60 2.83 -25.46
CA LEU A 91 -16.67 3.64 -26.07
C LEU A 91 -17.05 4.92 -25.31
N GLY A 92 -16.48 5.19 -24.13
CA GLY A 92 -16.80 6.39 -23.34
C GLY A 92 -15.71 7.47 -23.44
N SER A 93 -16.04 8.63 -23.98
CA SER A 93 -15.17 9.82 -23.96
C SER A 93 -14.94 10.29 -22.51
N GLY A 94 -13.75 10.01 -21.98
CA GLY A 94 -13.29 10.46 -20.66
C GLY A 94 -12.68 9.34 -19.81
N SER A 95 -11.39 9.45 -19.49
CA SER A 95 -10.75 8.54 -18.52
C SER A 95 -11.32 8.77 -17.12
N LYS A 96 -12.24 7.91 -16.66
CA LYS A 96 -12.65 7.94 -15.26
C LYS A 96 -11.45 7.59 -14.37
N GLY A 97 -11.30 8.33 -13.27
CA GLY A 97 -10.32 7.98 -12.25
C GLY A 97 -10.67 6.65 -11.58
N ALA A 98 -9.66 5.88 -11.18
CA ALA A 98 -9.84 4.65 -10.43
C ALA A 98 -10.07 4.96 -8.96
N ARG A 99 -11.17 4.49 -8.37
CA ARG A 99 -11.38 4.63 -6.93
C ARG A 99 -10.31 3.84 -6.18
N VAL A 100 -9.46 4.55 -5.47
CA VAL A 100 -8.47 3.96 -4.57
C VAL A 100 -9.03 3.90 -3.15
N ARG A 101 -8.54 2.95 -2.36
CA ARG A 101 -8.74 2.85 -0.93
C ARG A 101 -7.41 2.59 -0.24
N TYR A 102 -7.27 2.96 1.02
CA TYR A 102 -6.15 2.46 1.83
C TYR A 102 -6.62 1.29 2.68
N ASP A 103 -5.73 0.33 2.94
CA ASP A 103 -6.05 -0.66 3.95
C ASP A 103 -6.08 0.04 5.30
N GLN A 104 -7.28 0.28 5.82
CA GLN A 104 -7.44 0.91 7.13
C GLN A 104 -7.11 -0.13 8.20
N PRO A 105 -6.25 0.21 9.16
CA PRO A 105 -6.05 -0.63 10.32
C PRO A 105 -7.37 -0.77 11.10
N PHE A 106 -7.70 -1.97 11.58
CA PHE A 106 -8.96 -2.26 12.29
C PHE A 106 -9.20 -1.34 13.51
N ASP A 107 -10.48 -0.99 13.73
CA ASP A 107 -11.16 -0.31 14.85
C ASP A 107 -10.29 0.46 15.87
N VAL A 108 -10.10 1.77 15.63
CA VAL A 108 -9.61 2.74 16.62
C VAL A 108 -10.61 3.91 16.76
N LEU A 109 -11.04 4.20 17.99
CA LEU A 109 -12.03 5.22 18.34
C LEU A 109 -11.32 6.53 18.74
N VAL A 110 -11.61 7.63 18.04
CA VAL A 110 -11.01 8.96 18.30
C VAL A 110 -12.06 9.85 18.97
N LEU A 111 -11.85 10.19 20.24
CA LEU A 111 -12.76 11.07 20.99
C LEU A 111 -12.49 12.57 20.69
N ASN A 112 -13.53 13.39 20.83
CA ASN A 112 -13.50 14.85 20.63
C ASN A 112 -12.52 15.60 21.56
N SER A 113 -11.97 14.94 22.57
CA SER A 113 -10.94 15.46 23.47
C SER A 113 -9.50 15.27 22.95
N GLY A 114 -9.32 14.64 21.78
CA GLY A 114 -8.01 14.28 21.24
C GLY A 114 -7.34 13.10 21.96
N ILE A 115 -8.06 12.42 22.86
CA ILE A 115 -7.60 11.21 23.55
C ILE A 115 -8.04 9.98 22.75
N VAL A 116 -7.06 9.14 22.40
CA VAL A 116 -7.23 7.88 21.69
C VAL A 116 -7.49 6.77 22.70
N GLN A 117 -8.58 6.01 22.57
CA GLN A 117 -8.91 4.91 23.50
C GLN A 117 -9.43 3.67 22.74
N ARG A 118 -8.70 2.54 22.79
CA ARG A 118 -9.29 1.21 22.60
C ARG A 118 -10.12 0.89 23.84
N TYR A 119 -11.12 0.02 23.73
CA TYR A 119 -11.69 -0.62 24.93
C TYR A 119 -10.53 -1.12 25.78
N ARG A 120 -10.42 -0.62 27.02
CA ARG A 120 -9.23 -0.72 27.89
C ARG A 120 -8.72 -2.17 27.96
N ARG A 121 -7.74 -2.54 27.12
CA ARG A 121 -6.62 -3.42 27.50
C ARG A 121 -5.51 -3.62 26.47
N CYS A 122 -5.73 -3.45 25.17
CA CYS A 122 -4.67 -3.62 24.16
C CYS A 122 -4.71 -2.46 23.14
N GLY A 123 -3.74 -2.23 22.25
CA GLY A 123 -3.63 -1.00 21.43
C GLY A 123 -4.19 -1.07 20.00
N GLU A 124 -4.12 0.04 19.25
CA GLU A 124 -4.42 0.19 17.81
C GLU A 124 -3.79 -0.93 16.95
N GLU A 125 -4.36 -1.30 15.78
CA GLU A 125 -3.60 -2.11 14.83
C GLU A 125 -2.37 -1.33 14.36
N ARG A 126 -1.22 -1.97 14.48
CA ARG A 126 0.07 -1.36 14.16
C ARG A 126 0.53 -1.92 12.82
N ILE A 127 0.76 -1.04 11.86
CA ILE A 127 1.71 -1.32 10.77
C ILE A 127 3.10 -0.99 11.31
N ARG A 128 4.06 -1.89 11.17
CA ARG A 128 5.44 -1.65 11.58
C ARG A 128 6.33 -1.47 10.33
N PRO A 129 6.77 -0.24 10.05
CA PRO A 129 7.80 0.08 9.06
C PRO A 129 9.10 -0.67 9.29
N ARG A 130 9.87 -0.82 8.22
CA ARG A 130 11.21 -1.42 8.28
C ARG A 130 12.27 -0.38 7.97
N LYS A 131 13.28 -0.28 8.84
CA LYS A 131 14.39 0.65 8.69
C LYS A 131 15.27 0.28 7.49
N GLY A 132 15.72 1.28 6.73
CA GLY A 132 16.66 1.11 5.64
C GLY A 132 16.09 0.44 4.40
N THR A 133 14.77 0.53 4.20
CA THR A 133 14.04 -0.18 3.15
C THR A 133 13.77 0.70 1.93
N LEU A 134 13.28 1.92 2.14
CA LEU A 134 12.77 2.80 1.09
C LEU A 134 13.72 3.98 0.90
N TYR A 135 14.15 4.22 -0.33
CA TYR A 135 15.02 5.34 -0.67
C TYR A 135 14.53 6.08 -1.91
N GLY A 136 14.53 7.40 -1.81
CA GLY A 136 14.31 8.30 -2.94
C GLY A 136 15.62 8.84 -3.47
N VAL A 137 15.68 9.06 -4.78
CA VAL A 137 16.73 9.88 -5.37
C VAL A 137 16.45 11.34 -5.05
N GLN A 138 17.47 12.04 -4.57
CA GLN A 138 17.44 13.49 -4.37
C GLN A 138 18.57 14.10 -5.20
N GLU A 139 18.18 14.93 -6.17
CA GLU A 139 19.10 15.75 -6.93
C GLU A 139 19.54 16.96 -6.09
N ARG A 140 20.85 17.24 -6.11
CA ARG A 140 21.46 18.46 -5.57
C ARG A 140 22.25 19.11 -6.69
N PRO A 141 22.55 20.43 -6.60
CA PRO A 141 23.12 21.20 -7.70
C PRO A 141 24.36 20.61 -8.41
N ASN A 142 25.11 19.70 -7.75
CA ASN A 142 26.27 19.01 -8.33
C ASN A 142 26.37 17.51 -7.93
N SER A 143 25.31 16.91 -7.38
CA SER A 143 25.39 15.52 -6.91
C SER A 143 24.03 14.86 -6.76
N PHE A 144 23.96 13.56 -7.00
CA PHE A 144 22.80 12.75 -6.65
C PHE A 144 23.03 12.05 -5.32
N SER A 145 22.00 11.97 -4.48
CA SER A 145 22.08 11.26 -3.21
C SER A 145 20.82 10.43 -2.96
N LEU A 146 21.00 9.27 -2.33
CA LEU A 146 19.89 8.48 -1.81
C LEU A 146 19.49 9.01 -0.43
N GLN A 147 18.23 9.40 -0.34
CA GLN A 147 17.55 9.82 0.89
C GLN A 147 16.64 8.69 1.37
N GLU A 148 16.79 8.28 2.63
CA GLU A 148 15.85 7.33 3.24
C GLU A 148 14.46 7.99 3.37
N LEU A 149 13.43 7.27 2.92
CA LEU A 149 12.03 7.67 2.98
C LEU A 149 11.30 6.84 4.04
N GLY A 150 10.04 7.17 4.29
CA GLY A 150 9.22 6.54 5.32
C GLY A 150 9.46 7.13 6.71
N LEU A 151 8.95 6.44 7.72
CA LEU A 151 8.97 6.95 9.10
C LEU A 151 10.39 7.08 9.68
N PHE A 152 11.35 6.31 9.16
CA PHE A 152 12.75 6.38 9.58
C PHE A 152 13.56 7.50 8.88
N GLY A 153 13.02 8.13 7.83
CA GLY A 153 13.65 9.28 7.16
C GLY A 153 13.48 10.61 7.89
N MET A 154 12.74 10.66 9.00
CA MET A 154 12.43 11.88 9.75
C MET A 154 13.58 12.30 10.68
N PHE A 155 14.15 13.50 10.46
CA PHE A 155 15.26 14.03 11.26
C PHE A 155 14.92 14.41 12.73
N ASN A 156 13.63 14.59 13.07
CA ASN A 156 13.20 15.15 14.36
C ASN A 156 12.44 14.18 15.28
N MET A 157 12.34 12.90 14.93
CA MET A 157 11.73 11.91 15.81
C MET A 157 12.76 11.44 16.84
N SER A 158 12.60 11.86 18.10
CA SER A 158 13.39 11.29 19.19
C SER A 158 13.10 9.78 19.27
N ALA A 159 14.14 8.96 19.39
CA ALA A 159 14.04 7.50 19.54
C ALA A 159 13.18 7.03 20.74
N ARG A 160 12.60 7.94 21.53
CA ARG A 160 11.66 7.65 22.61
C ARG A 160 10.26 7.27 22.12
N GLY A 161 9.80 7.80 20.98
CA GLY A 161 8.45 7.53 20.45
C GLY A 161 8.25 6.11 19.88
N PHE A 162 9.36 5.43 19.58
CA PHE A 162 9.37 4.08 18.98
C PHE A 162 9.85 2.99 19.94
N ARG A 163 9.96 3.25 21.25
CA ARG A 163 10.45 2.26 22.23
C ARG A 163 9.57 1.01 22.31
N ASP A 164 8.29 1.13 21.99
CA ASP A 164 7.35 0.01 21.96
C ASP A 164 7.46 -0.84 20.68
N TRP A 165 8.30 -0.43 19.74
CA TRP A 165 8.51 -1.10 18.47
C TRP A 165 9.92 -1.70 18.52
N ASP A 166 10.04 -3.01 18.70
CA ASP A 166 11.30 -3.78 18.85
C ASP A 166 12.32 -3.64 17.69
N SER A 167 12.15 -2.70 16.76
CA SER A 167 13.13 -2.33 15.72
C SER A 167 14.27 -1.45 16.27
N ALA A 168 14.59 -1.58 17.56
CA ALA A 168 15.60 -0.79 18.25
C ALA A 168 17.05 -1.18 17.88
N ASP A 169 17.33 -1.54 16.62
CA ASP A 169 18.69 -1.34 16.13
C ASP A 169 18.86 0.15 15.81
N ALA A 170 19.34 0.90 16.81
CA ALA A 170 19.58 2.33 16.70
C ALA A 170 20.58 2.68 15.59
N ARG A 171 21.37 1.71 15.12
CA ARG A 171 22.39 1.90 14.08
C ARG A 171 21.76 2.24 12.72
N PRO A 172 22.27 3.24 11.99
CA PRO A 172 21.82 3.53 10.63
C PRO A 172 21.90 2.27 9.78
N ALA A 173 20.86 1.98 9.00
CA ALA A 173 20.94 0.88 8.05
C ALA A 173 21.99 1.23 6.97
N PRO A 174 22.81 0.25 6.52
CA PRO A 174 23.75 0.52 5.45
C PRO A 174 22.98 0.92 4.19
N LYS A 175 23.38 2.04 3.58
CA LYS A 175 22.81 2.49 2.31
C LYS A 175 23.00 1.40 1.25
N PRO A 176 22.01 1.16 0.37
CA PRO A 176 22.14 0.20 -0.70
C PRO A 176 23.29 0.62 -1.63
N ARG A 177 24.08 -0.37 -2.05
CA ARG A 177 25.04 -0.19 -3.14
C ARG A 177 24.32 -0.47 -4.44
N LEU A 178 24.31 0.52 -5.32
CA LEU A 178 23.77 0.41 -6.67
C LEU A 178 24.96 0.28 -7.63
N ASP A 179 24.90 -0.73 -8.50
CA ASP A 179 25.89 -0.93 -9.55
C ASP A 179 25.61 -0.08 -10.80
N ILE A 180 24.70 0.89 -10.68
CA ILE A 180 24.39 1.90 -11.69
C ILE A 180 24.65 3.30 -11.11
N PRO A 181 25.09 4.26 -11.95
CA PRO A 181 25.20 5.65 -11.53
C PRO A 181 23.86 6.24 -11.09
N LEU A 182 23.86 6.99 -9.99
CA LEU A 182 22.63 7.62 -9.46
C LEU A 182 21.99 8.64 -10.42
N HIS A 183 22.74 9.20 -11.36
CA HIS A 183 22.20 10.14 -12.35
C HIS A 183 21.33 9.46 -13.42
N GLU A 184 21.40 8.13 -13.54
CA GLU A 184 20.48 7.34 -14.38
C GLU A 184 19.12 7.14 -13.70
N LEU A 185 19.02 7.47 -12.41
CA LEU A 185 17.77 7.40 -11.66
C LEU A 185 17.13 8.78 -11.52
N GLU A 186 15.81 8.81 -11.68
CA GLU A 186 14.99 10.02 -11.59
C GLU A 186 14.25 10.11 -10.25
N GLU A 187 13.67 11.28 -9.93
CA GLU A 187 12.90 11.46 -8.70
C GLU A 187 11.67 10.56 -8.59
N GLN A 188 11.17 10.09 -9.75
CA GLN A 188 10.06 9.14 -9.86
C GLN A 188 10.44 7.71 -9.43
N HIS A 189 11.72 7.36 -9.50
CA HIS A 189 12.20 6.04 -9.09
C HIS A 189 12.21 5.91 -7.57
N LEU A 190 11.64 4.80 -7.09
CA LEU A 190 11.70 4.41 -5.69
C LEU A 190 12.65 3.21 -5.56
N VAL A 191 13.79 3.44 -4.91
CA VAL A 191 14.78 2.38 -4.64
C VAL A 191 14.35 1.64 -3.38
N VAL A 192 14.13 0.33 -3.50
CA VAL A 192 13.71 -0.53 -2.40
C VAL A 192 14.80 -1.56 -2.12
N HIS A 193 15.38 -1.50 -0.93
CA HIS A 193 16.39 -2.43 -0.45
C HIS A 193 15.77 -3.36 0.59
N THR A 194 15.30 -4.52 0.16
CA THR A 194 14.51 -5.41 1.01
C THR A 194 14.58 -6.85 0.52
N GLU A 195 13.79 -7.71 1.14
CA GLU A 195 13.63 -9.09 0.74
C GLU A 195 12.68 -9.21 -0.46
N LEU A 196 13.11 -10.00 -1.45
CA LEU A 196 12.37 -10.39 -2.64
C LEU A 196 12.12 -11.89 -2.62
N VAL A 197 10.94 -12.32 -3.05
CA VAL A 197 10.62 -13.75 -3.15
C VAL A 197 9.67 -14.02 -4.31
N ASN A 198 9.71 -15.24 -4.86
CA ASN A 198 8.71 -15.72 -5.80
C ASN A 198 7.69 -16.55 -5.01
N LEU A 199 6.43 -16.14 -5.05
CA LEU A 199 5.32 -16.78 -4.35
C LEU A 199 4.49 -17.61 -5.31
N GLU A 200 4.05 -18.77 -4.87
CA GLU A 200 3.11 -19.60 -5.60
C GLU A 200 1.67 -19.17 -5.28
N LEU A 201 0.85 -19.08 -6.33
CA LEU A 201 -0.53 -18.63 -6.24
C LEU A 201 -1.47 -19.83 -6.22
N GLY A 202 -2.32 -19.86 -5.19
CA GLY A 202 -3.36 -20.85 -5.00
C GLY A 202 -4.65 -20.51 -5.73
N SER A 203 -5.76 -21.04 -5.22
CA SER A 203 -7.09 -20.74 -5.75
C SER A 203 -7.47 -19.28 -5.49
N ASP A 204 -8.45 -18.81 -6.25
CA ASP A 204 -9.09 -17.53 -6.00
C ASP A 204 -9.84 -17.55 -4.67
N CYS A 205 -9.96 -16.38 -4.06
CA CYS A 205 -10.79 -16.14 -2.89
C CYS A 205 -11.44 -14.76 -2.95
N TRP A 206 -12.54 -14.61 -2.23
CA TRP A 206 -13.29 -13.36 -2.15
C TRP A 206 -13.15 -12.81 -0.74
N LYS A 207 -12.46 -11.68 -0.62
CA LYS A 207 -12.35 -10.91 0.61
C LYS A 207 -13.53 -9.96 0.70
N VAL A 208 -14.39 -10.17 1.68
CA VAL A 208 -15.57 -9.33 1.98
C VAL A 208 -15.24 -8.49 3.20
N ARG A 209 -15.17 -7.17 3.03
CA ARG A 209 -14.98 -6.21 4.11
C ARG A 209 -16.32 -5.54 4.41
N THR A 210 -16.80 -5.64 5.64
CA THR A 210 -18.02 -4.98 6.09
C THR A 210 -17.67 -3.95 7.16
N SER A 211 -17.80 -2.68 6.81
CA SER A 211 -17.65 -1.55 7.73
C SER A 211 -19.03 -1.12 8.23
N THR A 212 -19.19 -1.00 9.54
CA THR A 212 -20.41 -0.54 10.22
C THR A 212 -20.08 0.72 11.01
N LYS A 213 -20.69 1.84 10.64
CA LYS A 213 -20.53 3.13 11.34
C LYS A 213 -21.77 3.43 12.15
N ARG A 214 -21.60 3.64 13.47
CA ARG A 214 -22.67 3.99 14.41
C ARG A 214 -22.21 5.08 15.35
N ALA A 215 -22.90 6.22 15.36
CA ALA A 215 -22.68 7.32 16.32
C ALA A 215 -21.21 7.82 16.44
N GLY A 216 -20.40 7.69 15.39
CA GLY A 216 -18.99 8.09 15.37
C GLY A 216 -18.01 6.91 15.43
N ASP A 217 -18.48 5.72 15.80
CA ASP A 217 -17.68 4.50 15.90
C ASP A 217 -17.78 3.72 14.58
N GLU A 218 -16.64 3.38 13.99
CA GLU A 218 -16.58 2.53 12.80
C GLU A 218 -16.00 1.16 13.20
N HIS A 219 -16.71 0.10 12.83
CA HIS A 219 -16.34 -1.29 13.06
C HIS A 219 -16.13 -2.01 11.74
N CYS A 220 -14.98 -2.66 11.54
CA CYS A 220 -14.65 -3.35 10.29
C CYS A 220 -14.44 -4.86 10.51
N MET A 221 -15.21 -5.68 9.79
CA MET A 221 -15.01 -7.14 9.74
C MET A 221 -14.55 -7.59 8.36
N ILE A 222 -13.65 -8.56 8.30
CA ILE A 222 -13.18 -9.18 7.05
C ILE A 222 -13.47 -10.67 7.06
N ASN A 223 -14.11 -11.15 6.00
CA ASN A 223 -14.37 -12.57 5.77
C ASN A 223 -13.80 -13.00 4.43
N PHE A 224 -13.36 -14.25 4.33
CA PHE A 224 -12.89 -14.84 3.08
C PHE A 224 -13.83 -15.96 2.65
N HIS A 225 -14.18 -15.96 1.37
CA HIS A 225 -15.05 -16.96 0.75
C HIS A 225 -14.34 -17.59 -0.44
N ASP A 226 -14.46 -18.91 -0.60
CA ASP A 226 -13.86 -19.63 -1.74
C ASP A 226 -14.69 -19.46 -3.02
N THR A 227 -15.98 -19.13 -2.88
CA THR A 227 -16.90 -18.82 -3.98
C THR A 227 -17.38 -17.38 -3.89
N GLU A 228 -17.76 -16.80 -5.02
CA GLU A 228 -18.34 -15.46 -5.06
C GLU A 228 -19.62 -15.43 -4.19
N PRO A 229 -19.66 -14.60 -3.13
CA PRO A 229 -20.87 -14.43 -2.33
C PRO A 229 -22.01 -13.89 -3.20
N THR A 230 -23.18 -14.53 -3.16
CA THR A 230 -24.38 -13.98 -3.79
C THR A 230 -24.77 -12.68 -3.07
N GLU A 231 -25.01 -11.59 -3.82
CA GLU A 231 -25.36 -10.24 -3.31
C GLU A 231 -26.56 -10.21 -2.35
N THR A 232 -27.30 -11.31 -2.18
CA THR A 232 -28.44 -11.46 -1.30
C THR A 232 -28.14 -11.34 0.20
N ALA A 233 -26.87 -11.25 0.61
CA ALA A 233 -26.49 -11.04 2.01
C ALA A 233 -26.10 -9.57 2.34
N SER A 234 -26.01 -8.68 1.35
CA SER A 234 -25.43 -7.33 1.54
C SER A 234 -26.41 -6.19 1.78
N GLU A 235 -27.72 -6.44 1.75
CA GLU A 235 -28.74 -5.42 2.03
C GLU A 235 -29.74 -5.93 3.08
N ALA A 236 -29.25 -6.21 4.29
CA ALA A 236 -30.12 -6.05 5.45
C ALA A 236 -30.18 -4.54 5.73
N GLU A 237 -31.13 -3.84 5.11
CA GLU A 237 -31.54 -2.51 5.55
C GLU A 237 -32.05 -2.64 6.99
N VAL A 238 -31.14 -2.50 7.95
CA VAL A 238 -31.53 -2.29 9.34
C VAL A 238 -32.06 -0.86 9.39
N ASP A 239 -33.37 -0.73 9.53
CA ASP A 239 -34.12 0.52 9.67
C ASP A 239 -33.75 1.21 11.00
N GLN A 240 -32.51 1.72 11.07
CA GLN A 240 -31.96 2.48 12.17
C GLN A 240 -31.35 3.77 11.61
N PRO A 241 -31.84 4.96 12.04
CA PRO A 241 -31.49 6.23 11.42
C PRO A 241 -30.01 6.64 11.58
N ASN A 242 -29.21 5.90 12.36
CA ASN A 242 -27.82 6.22 12.69
C ASN A 242 -26.81 5.10 12.33
N LEU A 243 -27.23 4.08 11.58
CA LEU A 243 -26.37 2.96 11.20
C LEU A 243 -26.02 3.02 9.71
N GLN A 244 -24.74 3.23 9.39
CA GLN A 244 -24.26 3.16 8.00
C GLN A 244 -23.45 1.88 7.83
N ILE A 245 -23.92 0.96 6.99
CA ILE A 245 -23.18 -0.27 6.65
C ILE A 245 -22.63 -0.12 5.24
N LYS A 246 -21.32 -0.34 5.09
CA LYS A 246 -20.63 -0.35 3.81
C LYS A 246 -19.94 -1.69 3.63
N THR A 247 -20.37 -2.46 2.64
CA THR A 247 -19.72 -3.71 2.27
C THR A 247 -18.90 -3.50 0.99
N VAL A 248 -17.64 -3.94 1.02
CA VAL A 248 -16.72 -3.90 -0.12
C VAL A 248 -16.19 -5.30 -0.36
N MET A 249 -16.39 -5.81 -1.56
CA MET A 249 -15.91 -7.11 -1.98
C MET A 249 -14.71 -6.97 -2.89
N SER A 250 -13.68 -7.79 -2.68
CA SER A 250 -12.53 -7.88 -3.58
C SER A 250 -12.14 -9.32 -3.86
N ARG A 251 -11.91 -9.61 -5.13
CA ARG A 251 -11.32 -10.88 -5.57
C ARG A 251 -9.81 -10.84 -5.33
N GLU A 252 -9.33 -11.83 -4.61
CA GLU A 252 -7.94 -12.04 -4.25
C GLU A 252 -7.53 -13.47 -4.62
N ARG A 253 -6.25 -13.81 -4.44
CA ARG A 253 -5.76 -15.19 -4.53
C ARG A 253 -5.02 -15.57 -3.27
N TRP A 254 -5.17 -16.81 -2.86
CA TRP A 254 -4.37 -17.37 -1.78
C TRP A 254 -2.89 -17.48 -2.20
N ILE A 255 -2.00 -17.25 -1.26
CA ILE A 255 -0.59 -17.64 -1.39
C ILE A 255 -0.45 -19.04 -0.81
N ASN A 256 0.25 -19.91 -1.54
CA ASN A 256 0.65 -21.21 -1.05
C ASN A 256 2.17 -21.29 -0.94
N THR A 257 2.65 -22.04 0.03
CA THR A 257 4.04 -22.52 0.10
C THR A 257 4.03 -24.04 -0.04
N ALA A 258 5.23 -24.63 -0.12
CA ALA A 258 5.39 -26.08 -0.20
C ALA A 258 4.73 -26.81 0.99
N THR A 259 4.68 -26.19 2.16
CA THR A 259 4.13 -26.81 3.38
C THR A 259 2.85 -26.15 3.91
N HIS A 260 2.51 -24.94 3.48
CA HIS A 260 1.33 -24.22 3.97
C HIS A 260 0.45 -23.71 2.83
N LEU A 261 -0.78 -24.22 2.77
CA LEU A 261 -1.82 -23.65 1.91
C LEU A 261 -2.43 -22.41 2.58
N ARG A 262 -2.86 -21.43 1.78
CA ARG A 262 -3.54 -20.21 2.27
C ARG A 262 -2.70 -19.41 3.29
N ALA A 263 -1.39 -19.32 3.06
CA ALA A 263 -0.44 -18.65 3.94
C ALA A 263 -0.43 -17.11 3.81
N GLY A 264 -1.38 -16.55 3.07
CA GLY A 264 -1.50 -15.12 2.80
C GLY A 264 -2.45 -14.87 1.64
N THR A 265 -2.72 -13.60 1.34
CA THR A 265 -3.54 -13.20 0.18
C THR A 265 -2.87 -12.16 -0.67
N VAL A 266 -3.22 -12.15 -1.95
CA VAL A 266 -2.77 -11.16 -2.91
C VAL A 266 -3.93 -10.60 -3.70
N LYS A 267 -3.90 -9.28 -3.93
CA LYS A 267 -4.79 -8.55 -4.80
C LYS A 267 -3.98 -7.91 -5.92
N PHE A 268 -4.34 -8.22 -7.16
CA PHE A 268 -3.74 -7.58 -8.33
C PHE A 268 -4.46 -6.24 -8.59
N ASP A 269 -3.68 -5.19 -8.83
CA ASP A 269 -4.20 -3.88 -9.21
C ASP A 269 -4.77 -3.94 -10.65
N THR A 270 -4.09 -4.69 -11.52
CA THR A 270 -4.43 -4.74 -12.95
C THR A 270 -5.21 -5.98 -13.34
N GLY A 271 -5.89 -5.89 -14.49
CA GLY A 271 -6.25 -7.03 -15.34
C GLY A 271 -5.04 -7.82 -15.89
N TYR A 272 -3.93 -7.89 -15.14
CA TYR A 272 -2.98 -8.98 -15.26
C TYR A 272 -3.80 -10.25 -15.37
N ASN A 273 -3.52 -11.08 -16.38
CA ASN A 273 -4.31 -12.27 -16.68
C ASN A 273 -4.06 -13.31 -15.58
N ALA A 274 -4.56 -13.02 -14.38
CA ALA A 274 -4.33 -13.73 -13.14
C ALA A 274 -4.87 -15.15 -13.22
N LYS A 275 -5.75 -15.43 -14.20
CA LYS A 275 -6.23 -16.76 -14.54
C LYS A 275 -5.12 -17.71 -15.00
N GLY A 276 -3.98 -17.20 -15.49
CA GLY A 276 -2.89 -18.04 -16.01
C GLY A 276 -1.58 -17.98 -15.22
N ALA A 277 -1.43 -17.04 -14.29
CA ALA A 277 -0.20 -16.91 -13.52
C ALA A 277 -0.24 -17.85 -12.30
N ASN A 278 0.71 -18.78 -12.22
CA ASN A 278 0.84 -19.69 -11.08
C ASN A 278 1.83 -19.16 -10.02
N SER A 279 2.57 -18.10 -10.33
CA SER A 279 3.50 -17.47 -9.41
C SER A 279 3.60 -15.97 -9.64
N VAL A 280 4.08 -15.26 -8.62
CA VAL A 280 4.30 -13.81 -8.65
C VAL A 280 5.55 -13.46 -7.86
N THR A 281 6.28 -12.44 -8.31
CA THR A 281 7.38 -11.89 -7.53
C THR A 281 6.84 -10.85 -6.54
N ALA A 282 7.27 -10.93 -5.29
CA ALA A 282 6.83 -10.05 -4.21
C ALA A 282 8.03 -9.40 -3.51
N VAL A 283 7.86 -8.14 -3.11
CA VAL A 283 8.81 -7.28 -2.40
C VAL A 283 8.25 -6.99 -1.01
N LEU A 284 9.05 -7.18 0.04
CA LEU A 284 8.64 -6.93 1.41
C LEU A 284 8.64 -5.43 1.76
N LEU A 285 7.50 -4.90 2.22
CA LEU A 285 7.36 -3.52 2.67
C LEU A 285 7.48 -3.35 4.18
N SER A 286 6.48 -3.84 4.89
CA SER A 286 6.24 -3.55 6.30
C SER A 286 5.62 -4.76 6.97
N GLU A 287 5.45 -4.69 8.27
CA GLU A 287 4.90 -5.79 9.06
C GLU A 287 3.49 -5.45 9.51
N ALA A 288 2.62 -6.44 9.46
CA ALA A 288 1.20 -6.32 9.79
C ALA A 288 0.84 -7.28 10.92
N GLN A 289 -0.24 -6.94 11.62
CA GLN A 289 -0.71 -7.70 12.76
C GLN A 289 -1.82 -8.67 12.39
N TYR A 290 -2.74 -8.26 11.52
CA TYR A 290 -3.93 -9.02 11.16
C TYR A 290 -4.01 -9.25 9.65
N LEU A 291 -4.44 -10.44 9.25
CA LEU A 291 -4.89 -10.77 7.90
C LEU A 291 -6.36 -10.35 7.71
N GLY A 292 -7.13 -10.34 8.81
CA GLY A 292 -8.51 -9.88 8.92
C GLY A 292 -9.54 -10.96 9.24
N ASN A 293 -9.16 -12.24 9.20
CA ASN A 293 -10.04 -13.38 9.51
C ASN A 293 -9.75 -14.04 10.86
N GLU A 294 -8.93 -13.40 11.68
CA GLU A 294 -8.55 -13.96 12.95
C GLU A 294 -9.71 -13.96 13.95
N THR A 295 -9.91 -15.10 14.59
CA THR A 295 -10.97 -15.30 15.58
C THR A 295 -10.69 -14.58 16.90
N ARG A 296 -9.47 -14.08 17.10
CA ARG A 296 -9.03 -13.36 18.29
C ARG A 296 -8.35 -12.05 17.91
N PRO A 297 -8.78 -10.91 18.49
CA PRO A 297 -8.23 -9.59 18.20
C PRO A 297 -6.98 -9.25 19.02
N ASP A 298 -6.37 -10.22 19.72
CA ASP A 298 -5.20 -10.03 20.59
C ASP A 298 -3.99 -10.83 20.08
N ILE A 299 -3.66 -10.64 18.80
CA ILE A 299 -2.46 -11.24 18.22
C ILE A 299 -1.25 -10.51 18.77
N LEU A 300 -0.36 -11.23 19.47
CA LEU A 300 0.89 -10.65 19.95
C LEU A 300 1.90 -10.51 18.82
N GLY A 301 2.46 -9.31 18.68
CA GLY A 301 3.48 -9.01 17.68
C GLY A 301 2.91 -8.75 16.28
N TYR A 302 3.73 -9.01 15.27
CA TYR A 302 3.41 -8.76 13.86
C TYR A 302 3.69 -10.03 13.08
N PRO A 303 2.77 -11.00 13.01
CA PRO A 303 3.06 -12.28 12.37
C PRO A 303 3.00 -12.21 10.84
N LEU A 304 2.54 -11.09 10.26
CA LEU A 304 2.40 -10.90 8.83
C LEU A 304 3.37 -9.86 8.28
N TYR A 305 3.54 -9.92 6.97
CA TYR A 305 4.22 -8.96 6.14
C TYR A 305 3.24 -8.38 5.12
N ASN A 306 3.26 -7.05 4.97
CA ASN A 306 2.72 -6.38 3.80
C ASN A 306 3.72 -6.49 2.66
N ILE A 307 3.24 -6.87 1.48
CA ILE A 307 4.07 -7.11 0.30
C ILE A 307 3.54 -6.35 -0.92
N ILE A 308 4.45 -5.83 -1.75
CA ILE A 308 4.13 -5.35 -3.10
C ILE A 308 4.36 -6.48 -4.09
N LEU A 309 3.37 -6.73 -4.94
CA LEU A 309 3.54 -7.61 -6.09
C LEU A 309 4.16 -6.82 -7.22
N VAL A 310 5.16 -7.40 -7.85
CA VAL A 310 5.96 -6.73 -8.87
C VAL A 310 6.14 -7.59 -10.11
N LYS A 311 6.25 -6.91 -11.25
CA LYS A 311 6.64 -7.49 -12.53
C LYS A 311 7.96 -6.88 -12.97
N LYS A 312 8.93 -7.71 -13.34
CA LYS A 312 10.20 -7.25 -13.91
C LYS A 312 9.95 -6.56 -15.26
N LEU A 313 10.45 -5.34 -15.42
CA LEU A 313 10.44 -4.60 -16.68
C LEU A 313 11.77 -4.79 -17.41
N ARG A 314 12.87 -4.41 -16.76
CA ARG A 314 14.23 -4.53 -17.29
C ARG A 314 15.25 -4.77 -16.17
N SER A 315 16.48 -5.04 -16.56
CA SER A 315 17.62 -5.12 -15.65
C SER A 315 18.78 -4.34 -16.23
N GLU A 316 19.45 -3.57 -15.39
CA GLU A 316 20.70 -2.86 -15.73
C GLU A 316 21.72 -3.24 -14.64
N GLY A 317 22.76 -3.96 -15.03
CA GLY A 317 23.66 -4.62 -14.08
C GLY A 317 22.89 -5.54 -13.12
N ASN A 318 23.10 -5.34 -11.81
CA ASN A 318 22.40 -6.07 -10.75
C ASN A 318 21.09 -5.40 -10.30
N VAL A 319 20.75 -4.24 -10.86
CA VAL A 319 19.53 -3.51 -10.49
C VAL A 319 18.37 -3.99 -11.33
N LYS A 320 17.27 -4.36 -10.67
CA LYS A 320 16.04 -4.81 -11.33
C LYS A 320 15.03 -3.67 -11.29
N PHE A 321 14.63 -3.20 -12.47
CA PHE A 321 13.54 -2.25 -12.63
C PHE A 321 12.23 -3.02 -12.72
N MET A 322 11.28 -2.63 -11.88
CA MET A 322 10.06 -3.37 -11.65
C MET A 322 8.84 -2.45 -11.63
N GLU A 323 7.74 -2.97 -12.14
CA GLU A 323 6.42 -2.34 -12.07
C GLU A 323 5.64 -2.97 -10.93
N ARG A 324 4.98 -2.16 -10.10
CA ARG A 324 3.98 -2.66 -9.17
C ARG A 324 2.78 -3.22 -9.95
N ILE A 325 2.29 -4.38 -9.57
CA ILE A 325 1.11 -5.01 -10.18
C ILE A 325 0.03 -5.38 -9.15
N GLY A 326 0.27 -5.15 -7.87
CA GLY A 326 -0.66 -5.47 -6.80
C GLY A 326 -0.04 -5.34 -5.41
N LEU A 327 -0.84 -5.72 -4.42
CA LEU A 327 -0.46 -5.79 -3.01
C LEU A 327 -0.89 -7.12 -2.42
N GLY A 328 -0.34 -7.46 -1.28
CA GLY A 328 -0.78 -8.61 -0.52
C GLY A 328 -0.29 -8.60 0.90
N MET A 329 -0.66 -9.65 1.61
CA MET A 329 -0.18 -9.97 2.93
C MET A 329 0.22 -11.44 3.00
N ILE A 330 1.26 -11.75 3.75
CA ILE A 330 1.75 -13.11 3.93
C ILE A 330 2.28 -13.31 5.33
N TYR A 331 2.07 -14.50 5.90
CA TYR A 331 2.67 -14.84 7.17
C TYR A 331 4.20 -14.92 7.08
N LYS A 332 4.89 -14.45 8.13
CA LYS A 332 6.35 -14.43 8.22
C LYS A 332 6.99 -15.80 8.07
N TYR A 333 6.35 -16.86 8.59
CA TYR A 333 6.89 -18.21 8.47
C TYR A 333 6.93 -18.65 7.00
N ALA A 334 5.86 -18.38 6.25
CA ALA A 334 5.72 -18.71 4.85
C ALA A 334 6.66 -17.89 3.96
N TRP A 335 6.86 -16.62 4.30
CA TRP A 335 7.85 -15.76 3.63
C TRP A 335 9.28 -16.31 3.74
N ARG A 336 9.67 -16.80 4.92
CA ARG A 336 11.00 -17.41 5.13
C ARG A 336 11.14 -18.72 4.37
N GLU A 337 10.09 -19.54 4.37
CA GLU A 337 10.06 -20.83 3.67
C GLU A 337 10.18 -20.65 2.15
N ALA A 338 9.55 -19.61 1.60
CA ALA A 338 9.59 -19.32 0.16
C ALA A 338 10.98 -18.88 -0.36
N GLY A 339 11.99 -18.79 0.51
CA GLY A 339 13.39 -18.57 0.11
C GLY A 339 13.69 -17.11 -0.20
N ALA A 340 13.17 -16.18 0.63
CA ALA A 340 13.38 -14.75 0.49
C ALA A 340 14.86 -14.34 0.40
N ARG A 341 15.18 -13.45 -0.54
CA ARG A 341 16.56 -12.97 -0.80
C ARG A 341 16.61 -11.46 -0.66
N LYS A 342 17.64 -10.94 0.01
CA LYS A 342 17.87 -9.49 0.06
C LYS A 342 18.40 -9.01 -1.28
N GLU A 343 17.70 -8.07 -1.88
CA GLU A 343 18.05 -7.47 -3.16
C GLU A 343 17.73 -5.97 -3.16
N VAL A 344 18.29 -5.25 -4.13
CA VAL A 344 17.92 -3.86 -4.42
C VAL A 344 17.08 -3.86 -5.70
N VAL A 345 15.86 -3.33 -5.59
CA VAL A 345 14.94 -3.19 -6.71
C VAL A 345 14.56 -1.72 -6.87
N VAL A 346 14.26 -1.32 -8.10
CA VAL A 346 13.79 0.02 -8.42
C VAL A 346 12.37 -0.08 -8.94
N LEU A 347 11.44 0.58 -8.25
CA LEU A 347 10.05 0.68 -8.68
C LEU A 347 9.88 1.90 -9.59
N GLU A 348 9.27 1.67 -10.75
CA GLU A 348 9.05 2.69 -11.80
C GLU A 348 7.60 3.04 -12.04
#